data_AF-A0A8H6TP96-F1
#
_entry.id   AF-A0A8H6TP96-F1
#
_cell.length_a   1.000
_cell.length_b   1.000
_cell.length_c   1.000
_cell.angle_alpha   90.00
_cell.angle_beta   90.00
_cell.angle_gamma   90.00
#
_symmetry.space_group_name_H-M   'P 1'
#
loop_
_entity.id
_entity.type
_entity.pdbx_description
1 polymer ?
#
loop_
_entity_poly.entity_id
_entity_poly.type
_entity_poly.pdbx_seq_one_letter_code
_entity_poly.pdbx_strand_id
1 'polypeptide(L)'
;MYFSALLSLLASTAAVSAVGVPARRDAESNQVLTPAGYKDASNVLQVPDGAHISRVGENFHVVHPDGSLFATVPAPKTEGKAAVLPEQTGWITYGSWVNPDTSNPIAKFTTDFVVPPAPATYTEQTVFLFPGLCPSDGTTILQPVLQGGGEYWAVAMWYVTETTYFVSSLVPVSAGDSLEGVMSLTGYDLSTSSFNYTTSMPPLTPTLNVNLDVQLVWGTLTLEAYSIENANSYPVGTTTWSDVYLELADGSIPTTPQWSTIQDTADGITTTFEVNAFDGTGEATIKY
;
A
#
# COMPACT_ATOMS: atom_id res chain seq x y z
N MET A 1 -10.91 -1.46 70.23
CA MET A 1 -11.97 -1.66 69.22
C MET A 1 -11.30 -1.72 67.86
N TYR A 2 -11.68 -2.73 67.08
CA TYR A 2 -11.18 -3.07 65.74
C TYR A 2 -11.22 -1.91 64.74
N PHE A 3 -10.23 -1.77 63.86
CA PHE A 3 -10.34 -2.22 62.47
C PHE A 3 -9.00 -2.09 61.71
N SER A 4 -8.66 -3.17 61.01
CA SER A 4 -7.64 -3.27 59.97
C SER A 4 -8.16 -2.59 58.69
N ALA A 5 -7.31 -1.88 57.95
CA ALA A 5 -7.59 -1.55 56.56
C ALA A 5 -6.31 -1.48 55.71
N LEU A 6 -6.36 -2.28 54.65
CA LEU A 6 -5.38 -2.58 53.63
C LEU A 6 -4.69 -1.39 52.96
N LEU A 7 -3.43 -1.68 52.63
CA LEU A 7 -2.62 -1.18 51.52
C LEU A 7 -3.42 -1.05 50.20
N SER A 8 -3.41 0.13 49.57
CA SER A 8 -3.57 0.24 48.12
C SER A 8 -2.59 1.28 47.57
N LEU A 9 -1.53 0.76 46.94
CA LEU A 9 -0.55 1.54 46.19
C LEU A 9 -1.12 1.76 44.79
N LEU A 10 -1.71 2.92 44.53
CA LEU A 10 -2.08 3.33 43.17
C LEU A 10 -0.92 4.15 42.60
N ALA A 11 0.02 3.45 41.96
CA ALA A 11 0.95 4.07 41.03
C ALA A 11 0.22 4.25 39.69
N SER A 12 -0.28 5.46 39.41
CA SER A 12 -0.80 5.80 38.08
C SER A 12 0.36 6.27 37.19
N THR A 13 1.02 5.33 36.53
CA THR A 13 1.89 5.64 35.39
C THR A 13 1.04 5.59 34.12
N ALA A 14 0.50 6.73 33.70
CA ALA A 14 0.08 6.89 32.31
C ALA A 14 1.33 7.18 31.47
N ALA A 15 2.02 6.11 31.05
CA ALA A 15 2.96 6.20 29.94
C ALA A 15 2.11 6.16 28.67
N VAL A 16 1.96 7.32 28.01
CA VAL A 16 1.55 7.35 26.60
C VAL A 16 2.71 6.75 25.82
N SER A 17 2.63 5.46 25.53
CA SER A 17 3.51 4.81 24.56
C SER A 17 3.18 5.40 23.20
N ALA A 18 4.08 6.23 22.68
CA ALA A 18 4.09 6.65 21.29
C ALA A 18 4.20 5.39 20.42
N VAL A 19 3.08 5.00 19.80
CA VAL A 19 3.04 4.01 18.73
C VAL A 19 3.78 4.63 17.55
N GLY A 20 4.89 4.01 17.16
CA GLY A 20 5.85 4.58 16.21
C GLY A 20 5.24 4.73 14.82
N VAL A 21 5.06 5.98 14.37
CA VAL A 21 4.88 6.30 12.95
C VAL A 21 6.26 6.18 12.29
N PRO A 22 6.50 5.20 11.41
CA PRO A 22 7.85 4.89 10.93
C PRO A 22 8.13 5.42 9.52
N ALA A 23 7.22 6.26 9.01
CA ALA A 23 7.50 7.07 7.85
C ALA A 23 8.40 8.24 8.27
N ARG A 24 9.41 8.57 7.45
CA ARG A 24 10.40 9.61 7.75
C ARG A 24 9.66 10.89 8.13
N ARG A 25 9.77 11.28 9.40
CA ARG A 25 9.17 12.52 9.89
C ARG A 25 10.11 13.65 9.59
N ASP A 26 9.67 14.62 8.80
CA ASP A 26 10.34 15.89 8.76
C ASP A 26 9.97 16.66 10.02
N ALA A 27 10.94 16.72 10.95
CA ALA A 27 10.76 17.30 12.27
C ALA A 27 10.43 18.80 12.22
N GLU A 28 10.77 19.48 11.13
CA GLU A 28 10.52 20.91 10.94
C GLU A 28 9.11 21.20 10.38
N SER A 29 8.51 20.24 9.66
CA SER A 29 7.23 20.45 8.95
C SER A 29 6.03 19.63 9.49
N ASN A 30 6.22 18.78 10.50
CA ASN A 30 5.21 17.82 11.00
C ASN A 30 4.69 16.86 9.88
N GLN A 31 5.47 16.68 8.83
CA GLN A 31 5.13 15.79 7.72
C GLN A 31 5.71 14.39 7.91
N VAL A 32 5.08 13.42 7.25
CA VAL A 32 5.38 11.99 7.30
C VAL A 32 5.42 11.50 5.86
N LEU A 33 6.51 10.85 5.45
CA LEU A 33 6.70 10.35 4.09
C LEU A 33 5.89 9.06 3.82
N THR A 34 4.96 9.08 2.88
CA THR A 34 4.08 7.95 2.53
C THR A 34 4.34 7.47 1.10
N PRO A 35 3.81 6.29 0.66
CA PRO A 35 3.73 5.90 -0.76
C PRO A 35 2.65 6.72 -1.51
N ALA A 36 2.71 8.02 -1.30
CA ALA A 36 1.96 9.09 -1.95
C ALA A 36 2.62 10.47 -1.67
N GLY A 37 3.88 10.49 -1.20
CA GLY A 37 4.64 11.68 -0.82
C GLY A 37 4.50 12.11 0.64
N TYR A 38 5.04 13.28 0.96
CA TYR A 38 4.96 13.86 2.31
C TYR A 38 3.53 14.29 2.64
N LYS A 39 2.99 13.79 3.75
CA LYS A 39 1.63 14.09 4.26
C LYS A 39 1.70 14.65 5.66
N ASP A 40 0.70 15.43 6.05
CA ASP A 40 0.56 15.84 7.45
C ASP A 40 0.45 14.59 8.34
N ALA A 41 1.24 14.52 9.40
CA ALA A 41 1.18 13.43 10.36
C ALA A 41 -0.23 13.19 10.91
N SER A 42 -1.08 14.22 11.00
CA SER A 42 -2.47 14.08 11.47
C SER A 42 -3.35 13.24 10.55
N ASN A 43 -2.94 13.08 9.29
CA ASN A 43 -3.69 12.39 8.25
C ASN A 43 -3.19 10.96 8.01
N VAL A 44 -2.10 10.57 8.66
CA VAL A 44 -1.52 9.22 8.57
C VAL A 44 -1.91 8.45 9.83
N LEU A 45 -2.78 7.46 9.68
CA LEU A 45 -3.28 6.66 10.79
C LEU A 45 -2.70 5.24 10.71
N GLN A 46 -1.84 4.90 11.66
CA GLN A 46 -1.49 3.51 11.88
C GLN A 46 -2.68 2.77 12.48
N VAL A 47 -3.09 1.68 11.84
CA VAL A 47 -4.23 0.86 12.24
C VAL A 47 -3.77 -0.49 12.79
N PRO A 48 -4.58 -1.15 13.64
CA PRO A 48 -4.31 -2.50 14.10
C PRO A 48 -4.19 -3.48 12.93
N ASP A 49 -3.34 -4.49 13.07
CA ASP A 49 -3.23 -5.56 12.07
C ASP A 49 -4.58 -6.27 11.91
N GLY A 50 -5.00 -6.46 10.65
CA GLY A 50 -6.30 -7.02 10.31
C GLY A 50 -7.47 -6.07 10.48
N ALA A 51 -7.24 -4.78 10.74
CA ALA A 51 -8.31 -3.79 10.83
C ALA A 51 -9.18 -3.77 9.57
N HIS A 52 -10.46 -3.44 9.77
CA HIS A 52 -11.42 -3.21 8.71
C HIS A 52 -11.75 -1.72 8.62
N ILE A 53 -11.52 -1.13 7.46
CA ILE A 53 -11.80 0.27 7.15
C ILE A 53 -13.02 0.33 6.25
N SER A 54 -14.09 0.99 6.70
CA SER A 54 -15.30 1.14 5.90
C SER A 54 -15.77 2.59 5.89
N ARG A 55 -16.33 3.02 4.76
CA ARG A 55 -16.98 4.33 4.68
C ARG A 55 -18.38 4.24 5.30
N VAL A 56 -18.65 5.10 6.27
CA VAL A 56 -19.95 5.25 6.93
C VAL A 56 -20.33 6.72 6.91
N GLY A 57 -21.15 7.09 5.92
CA GLY A 57 -21.50 8.48 5.66
C GLY A 57 -20.28 9.31 5.30
N GLU A 58 -20.03 10.39 6.05
CA GLU A 58 -18.90 11.31 5.83
C GLU A 58 -17.60 10.86 6.52
N ASN A 59 -17.57 9.68 7.14
CA ASN A 59 -16.42 9.20 7.89
C ASN A 59 -15.95 7.82 7.41
N PHE A 60 -14.67 7.53 7.63
CA PHE A 60 -14.18 6.18 7.73
C PHE A 60 -14.33 5.68 9.17
N HIS A 61 -14.88 4.49 9.32
CA HIS A 61 -14.83 3.71 10.54
C HIS A 61 -13.70 2.71 10.42
N VAL A 62 -12.77 2.75 11.36
CA VAL A 62 -11.72 1.74 11.50
C VAL A 62 -12.14 0.82 12.65
N VAL A 63 -12.23 -0.46 12.36
CA VAL A 63 -12.74 -1.48 13.28
C VAL A 63 -11.66 -2.54 13.48
N HIS A 64 -11.44 -2.94 14.73
CA HIS A 64 -10.56 -4.05 15.07
C HIS A 64 -11.09 -5.38 14.49
N PRO A 65 -10.23 -6.40 14.33
CA PRO A 65 -10.68 -7.74 13.93
C PRO A 65 -11.79 -8.35 14.82
N ASP A 66 -11.88 -7.94 16.09
CA ASP A 66 -12.90 -8.38 17.04
C ASP A 66 -14.25 -7.64 16.92
N GLY A 67 -14.35 -6.67 16.00
CA GLY A 67 -15.55 -5.87 15.76
C GLY A 67 -15.65 -4.59 16.60
N SER A 68 -14.69 -4.31 17.48
CA SER A 68 -14.68 -3.07 18.26
C SER A 68 -14.22 -1.87 17.42
N LEU A 69 -14.85 -0.71 17.61
CA LEU A 69 -14.46 0.52 16.91
C LEU A 69 -13.10 1.02 17.42
N PHE A 70 -12.12 1.12 16.53
CA PHE A 70 -10.79 1.69 16.81
C PHE A 70 -10.80 3.21 16.65
N ALA A 71 -11.29 3.71 15.51
CA ALA A 71 -11.29 5.13 15.18
C ALA A 71 -12.43 5.52 14.23
N THR A 72 -12.82 6.79 14.30
CA THR A 72 -13.65 7.45 13.30
C THR A 72 -12.88 8.65 12.79
N VAL A 73 -12.61 8.68 11.48
CA VAL A 73 -11.86 9.77 10.83
C VAL A 73 -12.65 10.30 9.64
N PRO A 74 -12.55 11.59 9.30
CA PRO A 74 -13.24 12.13 8.14
C PRO A 74 -12.85 11.40 6.85
N ALA A 75 -13.84 11.03 6.03
CA ALA A 75 -13.59 10.54 4.68
C ALA A 75 -13.58 11.75 3.71
N PRO A 76 -12.75 11.72 2.65
CA PRO A 76 -12.83 12.74 1.62
C PRO A 76 -14.23 12.77 1.02
N LYS A 77 -14.70 13.97 0.67
CA LYS A 77 -15.94 14.12 -0.09
C LYS A 77 -15.69 13.58 -1.48
N THR A 78 -16.62 12.78 -1.99
CA THR A 78 -16.58 12.33 -3.39
C THR A 78 -16.99 13.51 -4.26
N GLU A 79 -16.08 14.47 -4.42
CA GLU A 79 -16.23 15.51 -5.42
C GLU A 79 -15.68 14.95 -6.73
N GLY A 80 -16.47 14.97 -7.80
CA GLY A 80 -16.07 14.49 -9.12
C GLY A 80 -14.95 15.35 -9.71
N LYS A 81 -13.74 15.20 -9.18
CA LYS A 81 -12.53 15.73 -9.76
C LYS A 81 -12.13 14.80 -10.89
N ALA A 82 -11.71 15.39 -12.00
CA ALA A 82 -11.04 14.65 -13.06
C ALA A 82 -9.86 13.88 -12.43
N ALA A 83 -9.58 12.69 -12.96
CA ALA A 83 -8.40 11.91 -12.60
C ALA A 83 -7.15 12.80 -12.74
N VAL A 84 -6.71 13.37 -11.63
CA VAL A 84 -5.40 14.00 -11.57
C VAL A 84 -4.47 12.83 -11.30
N LEU A 85 -3.75 12.38 -12.34
CA LEU A 85 -2.54 11.58 -12.14
C LEU A 85 -1.80 12.25 -10.98
N PRO A 86 -1.53 11.55 -9.85
CA PRO A 86 -1.19 12.20 -8.59
C PRO A 86 -0.16 13.30 -8.82
N GLU A 87 -0.59 14.57 -8.81
CA GLU A 87 0.30 15.68 -9.13
C GLU A 87 1.39 15.67 -8.06
N GLN A 88 2.65 15.55 -8.51
CA GLN A 88 3.89 15.31 -7.74
C GLN A 88 4.18 13.82 -7.46
N THR A 89 4.15 13.01 -8.51
CA THR A 89 3.89 11.55 -8.43
C THR A 89 4.83 10.74 -7.56
N GLY A 90 6.13 11.07 -7.44
CA GLY A 90 7.13 10.15 -6.87
C GLY A 90 7.29 8.82 -7.62
N TRP A 91 6.29 8.38 -8.38
CA TRP A 91 6.30 7.23 -9.29
C TRP A 91 7.33 7.50 -10.38
N ILE A 92 8.40 6.72 -10.35
CA ILE A 92 9.55 6.82 -11.25
C ILE A 92 9.30 5.98 -12.50
N THR A 93 8.87 4.74 -12.29
CA THR A 93 8.53 3.81 -13.38
C THR A 93 7.44 2.87 -12.90
N TYR A 94 6.55 2.49 -13.82
CA TYR A 94 5.51 1.51 -13.52
C TYR A 94 4.99 0.83 -14.78
N GLY A 95 4.45 -0.37 -14.58
CA GLY A 95 3.63 -1.07 -15.56
C GLY A 95 2.21 -1.14 -15.02
N SER A 96 1.22 -0.82 -15.85
CA SER A 96 -0.17 -0.85 -15.41
C SER A 96 -1.17 -1.37 -16.43
N TRP A 97 -2.26 -1.97 -15.95
CA TRP A 97 -3.33 -2.54 -16.75
C TRP A 97 -4.68 -2.15 -16.17
N VAL A 98 -5.62 -1.77 -17.02
CA VAL A 98 -6.99 -1.39 -16.63
C VAL A 98 -7.94 -2.47 -17.09
N ASN A 99 -8.76 -2.98 -16.17
CA ASN A 99 -9.84 -3.89 -16.47
C ASN A 99 -10.88 -3.20 -17.37
N PRO A 100 -11.07 -3.67 -18.62
CA PRO A 100 -12.03 -3.07 -19.53
C PRO A 100 -13.49 -3.43 -19.19
N ASP A 101 -13.72 -4.47 -18.38
CA ASP A 101 -15.05 -4.95 -18.01
C ASP A 101 -15.38 -4.64 -16.54
N THR A 102 -16.04 -3.51 -16.31
CA THR A 102 -16.46 -3.11 -14.96
C THR A 102 -17.59 -3.98 -14.39
N SER A 103 -18.26 -4.79 -15.21
CA SER A 103 -19.27 -5.74 -14.72
C SER A 103 -18.65 -7.00 -14.10
N ASN A 104 -17.35 -7.21 -14.30
CA ASN A 104 -16.59 -8.33 -13.76
C ASN A 104 -15.35 -7.82 -13.00
N PRO A 105 -15.48 -7.50 -11.70
CA PRO A 105 -14.39 -6.90 -10.93
C PRO A 105 -13.13 -7.75 -10.86
N ILE A 106 -11.98 -7.09 -10.65
CA ILE A 106 -10.74 -7.78 -10.29
C ILE A 106 -10.97 -8.45 -8.93
N ALA A 107 -10.90 -9.78 -8.91
CA ALA A 107 -11.11 -10.60 -7.74
C ALA A 107 -9.81 -10.93 -7.01
N LYS A 108 -8.70 -11.08 -7.76
CA LYS A 108 -7.39 -11.33 -7.18
C LYS A 108 -6.32 -10.68 -8.03
N PHE A 109 -5.35 -10.03 -7.40
CA PHE A 109 -4.11 -9.59 -8.04
C PHE A 109 -2.94 -9.94 -7.12
N THR A 110 -2.03 -10.79 -7.62
CA THR A 110 -0.84 -11.23 -6.90
C THR A 110 0.42 -11.17 -7.74
N THR A 111 1.56 -11.02 -7.06
CA THR A 111 2.89 -11.15 -7.67
C THR A 111 3.92 -11.46 -6.58
N ASP A 112 4.89 -12.27 -6.94
CA ASP A 112 6.04 -12.59 -6.11
C ASP A 112 7.19 -11.63 -6.43
N PHE A 113 8.01 -11.32 -5.44
CA PHE A 113 9.26 -10.60 -5.63
C PHE A 113 10.25 -10.90 -4.52
N VAL A 114 11.51 -10.63 -4.80
CA VAL A 114 12.59 -10.70 -3.81
C VAL A 114 12.95 -9.29 -3.38
N VAL A 115 13.05 -9.07 -2.07
CA VAL A 115 13.48 -7.77 -1.52
C VAL A 115 14.85 -7.42 -2.11
N PRO A 116 14.99 -6.30 -2.84
CA PRO A 116 16.23 -5.98 -3.52
C PRO A 116 17.33 -5.58 -2.52
N PRO A 117 18.61 -5.62 -2.94
CA PRO A 117 19.70 -5.05 -2.17
C PRO A 117 19.45 -3.59 -1.81
N ALA A 118 20.01 -3.12 -0.70
CA ALA A 118 20.00 -1.69 -0.40
C ALA A 118 20.73 -0.89 -1.49
N PRO A 119 20.41 0.39 -1.68
CA PRO A 119 21.14 1.28 -2.57
C PRO A 119 22.62 1.36 -2.26
N ALA A 120 23.44 1.66 -3.27
CA ALA A 120 24.89 1.78 -3.11
C ALA A 120 25.28 2.97 -2.22
N THR A 121 24.45 4.01 -2.20
CA THR A 121 24.63 5.20 -1.34
C THR A 121 23.33 5.56 -0.65
N TYR A 122 23.39 5.83 0.65
CA TYR A 122 22.29 6.41 1.39
C TYR A 122 22.45 7.94 1.44
N THR A 123 21.51 8.63 0.83
CA THR A 123 21.36 10.09 0.73
C THR A 123 20.04 10.53 1.37
N GLU A 124 19.55 9.77 2.35
CA GLU A 124 18.26 9.95 3.00
C GLU A 124 17.04 9.75 2.08
N GLN A 125 17.25 9.05 0.96
CA GLN A 125 16.18 8.64 0.05
C GLN A 125 15.24 7.63 0.69
N THR A 126 14.05 7.51 0.11
CA THR A 126 13.13 6.42 0.40
C THR A 126 12.55 5.89 -0.90
N VAL A 127 12.53 4.57 -0.99
CA VAL A 127 12.03 3.79 -2.13
C VAL A 127 10.82 3.00 -1.65
N PHE A 128 9.77 3.03 -2.46
CA PHE A 128 8.56 2.25 -2.32
C PHE A 128 8.43 1.34 -3.56
N LEU A 129 8.27 0.05 -3.31
CA LEU A 129 8.03 -0.98 -4.33
C LEU A 129 6.74 -1.70 -3.99
N PHE A 130 5.79 -1.72 -4.92
CA PHE A 130 4.49 -2.30 -4.64
C PHE A 130 3.73 -2.73 -5.91
N PRO A 131 2.97 -3.83 -5.85
CA PRO A 131 1.75 -3.94 -6.63
C PRO A 131 0.66 -3.05 -6.04
N GLY A 132 -0.26 -2.55 -6.85
CA GLY A 132 -1.37 -1.71 -6.38
C GLY A 132 -2.65 -1.91 -7.17
N LEU A 133 -3.78 -1.62 -6.51
CA LEU A 133 -5.11 -1.55 -7.11
C LEU A 133 -5.73 -0.18 -6.86
N CYS A 134 -6.17 0.48 -7.93
CA CYS A 134 -6.76 1.82 -7.92
C CYS A 134 -8.11 1.82 -8.65
N PRO A 135 -9.03 2.75 -8.34
CA PRO A 135 -10.13 3.08 -9.23
C PRO A 135 -9.59 3.77 -10.50
N SER A 136 -10.45 3.91 -11.50
CA SER A 136 -10.08 4.53 -12.78
C SER A 136 -9.66 6.01 -12.66
N ASP A 137 -10.07 6.69 -11.59
CA ASP A 137 -9.71 8.07 -11.31
C ASP A 137 -8.45 8.26 -10.46
N GLY A 138 -7.86 7.17 -9.94
CA GLY A 138 -6.66 7.21 -9.11
C GLY A 138 -6.84 7.87 -7.74
N THR A 139 -8.07 8.11 -7.28
CA THR A 139 -8.36 8.81 -6.01
C THR A 139 -7.95 8.03 -4.76
N THR A 140 -7.79 6.73 -4.88
CA THR A 140 -7.35 5.84 -3.81
C THR A 140 -6.47 4.72 -4.36
N ILE A 141 -5.61 4.17 -3.52
CA ILE A 141 -4.81 3.00 -3.86
C ILE A 141 -4.76 2.06 -2.66
N LEU A 142 -5.08 0.80 -2.92
CA LEU A 142 -4.82 -0.32 -2.02
C LEU A 142 -3.52 -0.97 -2.47
N GLN A 143 -2.55 -1.12 -1.56
CA GLN A 143 -1.23 -1.59 -1.92
C GLN A 143 -0.53 -2.26 -0.73
N PRO A 144 -0.02 -3.49 -0.87
CA PRO A 144 1.01 -4.03 0.01
C PRO A 144 2.36 -3.45 -0.43
N VAL A 145 3.06 -2.76 0.46
CA VAL A 145 4.23 -1.95 0.10
C VAL A 145 5.48 -2.45 0.80
N LEU A 146 6.54 -2.68 0.01
CA LEU A 146 7.92 -2.69 0.50
C LEU A 146 8.42 -1.25 0.52
N GLN A 147 8.85 -0.76 1.68
CA GLN A 147 9.37 0.59 1.86
C GLN A 147 10.75 0.57 2.52
N GLY A 148 11.65 1.44 2.07
CA GLY A 148 13.00 1.51 2.60
C GLY A 148 14.00 2.02 1.57
N GLY A 149 15.08 1.28 1.36
CA GLY A 149 16.17 1.72 0.49
C GLY A 149 17.17 2.62 1.19
N GLY A 150 17.25 2.55 2.52
CA GLY A 150 18.26 3.24 3.33
C GLY A 150 18.89 2.30 4.35
N GLU A 151 18.67 2.58 5.64
CA GLU A 151 19.21 1.77 6.73
C GLU A 151 18.56 0.38 6.84
N TYR A 152 17.31 0.20 6.40
CA TYR A 152 16.59 -1.07 6.44
C TYR A 152 15.43 -1.10 5.43
N TRP A 153 14.87 -2.30 5.22
CA TRP A 153 13.61 -2.54 4.51
C TRP A 153 12.51 -2.91 5.48
N ALA A 154 11.29 -2.46 5.21
CA ALA A 154 10.11 -2.88 5.94
C ALA A 154 8.90 -3.00 5.01
N VAL A 155 7.94 -3.81 5.42
CA VAL A 155 6.68 -4.01 4.72
C VAL A 155 5.54 -3.42 5.53
N ALA A 156 4.58 -2.80 4.84
CA ALA A 156 3.31 -2.41 5.41
C ALA A 156 2.17 -2.48 4.38
N MET A 157 0.96 -2.68 4.87
CA MET A 157 -0.25 -2.62 4.07
C MET A 157 -0.79 -1.21 4.11
N TRP A 158 -0.99 -0.60 2.94
CA TRP A 158 -1.48 0.77 2.83
C TRP A 158 -2.83 0.81 2.14
N TYR A 159 -3.72 1.62 2.71
CA TYR A 159 -4.89 2.14 2.03
C TYR A 159 -4.79 3.66 2.00
N VAL A 160 -4.48 4.18 0.81
CA VAL A 160 -4.23 5.59 0.58
C VAL A 160 -5.48 6.21 -0.02
N THR A 161 -5.92 7.34 0.54
CA THR A 161 -7.02 8.14 0.00
C THR A 161 -6.54 9.57 -0.27
N GLU A 162 -7.41 10.43 -0.79
CA GLU A 162 -7.08 11.83 -1.01
C GLU A 162 -6.65 12.59 0.27
N THR A 163 -7.19 12.22 1.43
CA THR A 163 -7.01 13.00 2.67
C THR A 163 -6.52 12.19 3.85
N THR A 164 -6.78 10.89 3.89
CA THR A 164 -6.39 10.00 4.99
C THR A 164 -5.59 8.81 4.45
N TYR A 165 -4.53 8.43 5.16
CA TYR A 165 -3.59 7.40 4.78
C TYR A 165 -3.55 6.36 5.90
N PHE A 166 -4.03 5.16 5.64
CA PHE A 166 -4.06 4.09 6.62
C PHE A 166 -2.89 3.15 6.37
N VAL A 167 -2.22 2.75 7.44
CA VAL A 167 -1.04 1.89 7.37
C VAL A 167 -1.09 0.82 8.47
N SER A 168 -0.78 -0.42 8.14
CA SER A 168 -0.62 -1.48 9.16
C SER A 168 0.64 -1.24 10.01
N SER A 169 0.92 -2.13 10.97
CA SER A 169 2.25 -2.18 11.58
C SER A 169 3.32 -2.44 10.52
N LEU A 170 4.48 -1.81 10.67
CA LEU A 170 5.64 -2.10 9.83
C LEU A 170 6.35 -3.36 10.31
N VAL A 171 6.69 -4.22 9.36
CA VAL A 171 7.44 -5.44 9.61
C VAL A 171 8.80 -5.35 8.90
N PRO A 172 9.92 -5.31 9.64
CA PRO A 172 11.24 -5.31 9.04
C PRO A 172 11.49 -6.59 8.23
N VAL A 173 12.12 -6.43 7.07
CA VAL A 173 12.55 -7.53 6.19
C VAL A 173 13.99 -7.31 5.75
N SER A 174 14.63 -8.37 5.25
CA SER A 174 16.01 -8.33 4.76
C SER A 174 16.05 -8.43 3.24
N ALA A 175 17.09 -7.86 2.64
CA ALA A 175 17.39 -8.11 1.23
C ALA A 175 17.53 -9.63 0.99
N GLY A 176 16.90 -10.13 -0.07
CA GLY A 176 16.85 -11.55 -0.38
C GLY A 176 15.63 -12.29 0.17
N ASP A 177 14.82 -11.68 1.04
CA ASP A 177 13.55 -12.28 1.46
C ASP A 177 12.58 -12.36 0.28
N SER A 178 11.87 -13.49 0.13
CA SER A 178 10.81 -13.67 -0.85
C SER A 178 9.46 -13.27 -0.27
N LEU A 179 8.72 -12.44 -0.99
CA LEU A 179 7.46 -11.86 -0.59
C LEU A 179 6.43 -12.00 -1.72
N GLU A 180 5.18 -12.23 -1.37
CA GLU A 180 4.05 -12.24 -2.32
C GLU A 180 3.17 -11.03 -2.02
N GLY A 181 3.03 -10.07 -2.93
CA GLY A 181 2.05 -9.00 -2.79
C GLY A 181 0.66 -9.52 -3.14
N VAL A 182 -0.31 -9.42 -2.23
CA VAL A 182 -1.67 -9.95 -2.44
C VAL A 182 -2.73 -8.88 -2.24
N MET A 183 -3.67 -8.80 -3.18
CA MET A 183 -4.94 -8.11 -3.04
C MET A 183 -6.08 -9.00 -3.52
N SER A 184 -7.08 -9.21 -2.67
CA SER A 184 -8.19 -10.14 -2.91
C SER A 184 -9.54 -9.48 -2.62
N LEU A 185 -10.47 -9.56 -3.55
CA LEU A 185 -11.87 -9.20 -3.37
C LEU A 185 -12.55 -10.30 -2.54
N THR A 186 -13.09 -9.93 -1.37
CA THR A 186 -13.73 -10.85 -0.43
C THR A 186 -15.26 -10.79 -0.49
N GLY A 187 -15.82 -9.80 -1.18
CA GLY A 187 -17.24 -9.69 -1.47
C GLY A 187 -17.56 -8.41 -2.22
N TYR A 188 -18.60 -8.42 -3.05
CA TYR A 188 -19.01 -7.24 -3.81
C TYR A 188 -20.51 -7.22 -4.08
N ASP A 189 -21.05 -6.02 -4.29
CA ASP A 189 -22.40 -5.79 -4.79
C ASP A 189 -22.37 -4.63 -5.79
N LEU A 190 -22.52 -4.94 -7.07
CA LEU A 190 -22.53 -3.95 -8.15
C LEU A 190 -23.74 -3.02 -8.07
N SER A 191 -24.85 -3.44 -7.47
CA SER A 191 -26.08 -2.64 -7.37
C SER A 191 -25.97 -1.52 -6.35
N THR A 192 -25.10 -1.68 -5.35
CA THR A 192 -24.82 -0.68 -4.32
C THR A 192 -23.39 -0.14 -4.39
N SER A 193 -22.63 -0.49 -5.43
CA SER A 193 -21.21 -0.15 -5.60
C SER A 193 -20.35 -0.51 -4.39
N SER A 194 -20.61 -1.62 -3.72
CA SER A 194 -19.85 -2.04 -2.53
C SER A 194 -18.80 -3.08 -2.89
N PHE A 195 -17.55 -2.88 -2.49
CA PHE A 195 -16.44 -3.79 -2.76
C PHE A 195 -15.58 -3.98 -1.51
N ASN A 196 -15.47 -5.22 -1.05
CA ASN A 196 -14.62 -5.59 0.07
C ASN A 196 -13.32 -6.18 -0.44
N TYR A 197 -12.19 -5.62 -0.03
CA TYR A 197 -10.87 -6.13 -0.35
C TYR A 197 -10.07 -6.42 0.91
N THR A 198 -9.18 -7.40 0.79
CA THR A 198 -8.09 -7.65 1.74
C THR A 198 -6.77 -7.49 1.01
N THR A 199 -5.80 -6.85 1.65
CA THR A 199 -4.41 -6.85 1.18
C THR A 199 -3.46 -7.41 2.25
N SER A 200 -2.43 -8.10 1.79
CA SER A 200 -1.42 -8.79 2.62
C SER A 200 -0.11 -8.95 1.86
N MET A 201 0.96 -9.29 2.58
CA MET A 201 2.24 -9.66 1.96
C MET A 201 2.87 -10.91 2.61
N PRO A 202 2.39 -12.13 2.30
CA PRO A 202 2.96 -13.36 2.82
C PRO A 202 4.48 -13.47 2.57
N PRO A 203 5.23 -14.13 3.47
CA PRO A 203 4.78 -14.87 4.66
C PRO A 203 4.49 -14.00 5.89
N LEU A 204 4.46 -12.67 5.73
CA LEU A 204 4.20 -11.75 6.84
C LEU A 204 2.72 -11.78 7.24
N THR A 205 2.47 -11.46 8.51
CA THR A 205 1.12 -11.54 9.11
C THR A 205 0.25 -10.28 9.01
N PRO A 206 0.77 -9.04 8.84
CA PRO A 206 -0.10 -7.88 8.72
C PRO A 206 -1.01 -7.99 7.51
N THR A 207 -2.28 -7.69 7.73
CA THR A 207 -3.29 -7.57 6.69
C THR A 207 -4.08 -6.28 6.90
N LEU A 208 -4.71 -5.80 5.84
CA LEU A 208 -5.62 -4.66 5.90
C LEU A 208 -6.87 -4.98 5.09
N ASN A 209 -8.03 -4.71 5.68
CA ASN A 209 -9.32 -4.95 5.05
C ASN A 209 -10.02 -3.62 4.78
N VAL A 210 -10.59 -3.45 3.58
CA VAL A 210 -11.26 -2.22 3.18
C VAL A 210 -12.62 -2.53 2.56
N ASN A 211 -13.62 -1.70 2.86
CA ASN A 211 -14.88 -1.63 2.15
C ASN A 211 -14.95 -0.30 1.38
N LEU A 212 -15.08 -0.41 0.06
CA LEU A 212 -15.04 0.71 -0.88
C LEU A 212 -16.39 0.87 -1.55
N ASP A 213 -16.75 2.13 -1.82
CA ASP A 213 -17.90 2.49 -2.65
C ASP A 213 -17.53 2.71 -4.13
N VAL A 214 -16.30 2.34 -4.50
CA VAL A 214 -15.73 2.43 -5.83
C VAL A 214 -14.99 1.15 -6.18
N GLN A 215 -15.10 0.71 -7.43
CA GLN A 215 -14.43 -0.47 -7.93
C GLN A 215 -12.95 -0.17 -8.20
N LEU A 216 -12.06 -1.06 -7.77
CA LEU A 216 -10.65 -1.01 -8.16
C LEU A 216 -10.47 -1.75 -9.49
N VAL A 217 -10.19 -1.00 -10.55
CA VAL A 217 -10.11 -1.50 -11.93
C VAL A 217 -8.71 -1.40 -12.52
N TRP A 218 -7.81 -0.67 -11.86
CA TRP A 218 -6.48 -0.38 -12.37
C TRP A 218 -5.43 -1.08 -11.52
N GLY A 219 -4.77 -2.10 -12.09
CA GLY A 219 -3.64 -2.79 -11.49
C GLY A 219 -2.32 -2.18 -11.91
N THR A 220 -1.38 -2.01 -10.98
CA THR A 220 -0.05 -1.45 -11.23
C THR A 220 1.05 -2.24 -10.54
N LEU A 221 2.26 -2.21 -11.11
CA LEU A 221 3.53 -2.66 -10.52
C LEU A 221 4.49 -1.48 -10.56
N THR A 222 4.86 -0.94 -9.40
CA THR A 222 5.34 0.45 -9.29
C THR A 222 6.65 0.55 -8.52
N LEU A 223 7.54 1.41 -9.02
CA LEU A 223 8.61 2.04 -8.25
C LEU A 223 8.22 3.50 -7.99
N GLU A 224 8.17 3.87 -6.72
CA GLU A 224 8.01 5.24 -6.25
C GLU A 224 9.21 5.60 -5.36
N ALA A 225 9.74 6.82 -5.50
CA ALA A 225 10.90 7.23 -4.72
C ALA A 225 10.94 8.72 -4.43
N TYR A 226 11.56 9.06 -3.30
CA TYR A 226 11.71 10.44 -2.82
C TYR A 226 13.13 10.69 -2.34
N SER A 227 13.54 11.96 -2.42
CA SER A 227 14.88 12.41 -2.03
C SER A 227 15.99 11.65 -2.79
N ILE A 228 15.73 11.32 -4.06
CA ILE A 228 16.70 10.73 -4.98
C ILE A 228 17.65 11.80 -5.48
N GLU A 229 18.96 11.58 -5.32
CA GLU A 229 19.99 12.49 -5.82
C GLU A 229 20.54 12.06 -7.19
N ASN A 230 20.65 10.76 -7.41
CA ASN A 230 21.18 10.13 -8.62
C ASN A 230 20.88 8.63 -8.63
N ALA A 231 21.25 7.93 -9.71
CA ALA A 231 21.04 6.49 -9.89
C ALA A 231 21.52 5.61 -8.72
N ASN A 232 22.59 5.99 -7.99
CA ASN A 232 23.08 5.22 -6.83
C ASN A 232 22.16 5.30 -5.60
N SER A 233 21.13 6.16 -5.64
CA SER A 233 20.09 6.25 -4.61
C SER A 233 19.07 5.12 -4.74
N TYR A 234 19.00 4.44 -5.89
CA TYR A 234 18.13 3.29 -6.11
C TYR A 234 18.81 1.97 -5.70
N PRO A 235 18.02 0.92 -5.45
CA PRO A 235 18.54 -0.43 -5.22
C PRO A 235 19.48 -0.88 -6.33
N VAL A 236 20.47 -1.71 -5.99
CA VAL A 236 21.40 -2.25 -6.98
C VAL A 236 20.74 -3.40 -7.75
N GLY A 237 20.79 -3.34 -9.09
CA GLY A 237 20.33 -4.43 -9.96
C GLY A 237 18.92 -4.23 -10.47
N THR A 238 18.04 -5.18 -10.20
CA THR A 238 16.64 -5.17 -10.65
C THR A 238 15.72 -5.63 -9.54
N THR A 239 14.45 -5.21 -9.62
CA THR A 239 13.35 -5.89 -8.94
C THR A 239 12.49 -6.56 -9.98
N THR A 240 12.32 -7.87 -9.86
CA THR A 240 11.47 -8.66 -10.75
C THR A 240 10.21 -9.06 -9.99
N TRP A 241 9.08 -8.70 -10.57
CA TRP A 241 7.75 -9.16 -10.23
C TRP A 241 7.52 -10.46 -11.00
N SER A 242 7.60 -11.61 -10.32
CA SER A 242 7.30 -12.92 -10.90
C SER A 242 5.89 -13.35 -10.53
N ASP A 243 5.46 -14.46 -11.16
CA ASP A 243 4.20 -15.13 -10.88
C ASP A 243 3.00 -14.17 -10.91
N VAL A 244 3.05 -13.20 -11.84
CA VAL A 244 2.03 -12.16 -11.97
C VAL A 244 0.70 -12.83 -12.32
N TYR A 245 -0.26 -12.72 -11.42
CA TYR A 245 -1.54 -13.38 -11.50
C TYR A 245 -2.70 -12.41 -11.27
N LEU A 246 -3.68 -12.40 -12.17
CA LEU A 246 -4.89 -11.58 -12.05
C LEU A 246 -6.12 -12.39 -12.47
N GLU A 247 -7.07 -12.50 -11.56
CA GLU A 247 -8.34 -13.20 -11.75
C GLU A 247 -9.51 -12.23 -11.59
N LEU A 248 -10.52 -12.37 -12.44
CA LEU A 248 -11.78 -11.64 -12.34
C LEU A 248 -12.83 -12.41 -11.50
N ALA A 249 -13.90 -11.74 -11.08
CA ALA A 249 -14.90 -12.30 -10.18
C ALA A 249 -15.63 -13.54 -10.71
N ASP A 250 -15.68 -13.75 -12.02
CA ASP A 250 -16.21 -14.97 -12.64
C ASP A 250 -15.19 -16.13 -12.72
N GLY A 251 -13.98 -15.94 -12.20
CA GLY A 251 -12.86 -16.90 -12.26
C GLY A 251 -12.09 -16.89 -13.57
N SER A 252 -12.39 -15.97 -14.49
CA SER A 252 -11.62 -15.82 -15.73
C SER A 252 -10.32 -15.05 -15.50
N ILE A 253 -9.31 -15.40 -16.30
CA ILE A 253 -8.01 -14.74 -16.33
C ILE A 253 -7.88 -14.02 -17.69
N PRO A 254 -7.59 -12.71 -17.74
CA PRO A 254 -7.39 -12.04 -19.02
C PRO A 254 -6.17 -12.60 -19.74
N THR A 255 -6.36 -13.12 -20.96
CA THR A 255 -5.35 -13.90 -21.68
C THR A 255 -4.35 -13.09 -22.51
N THR A 256 -4.65 -11.81 -22.75
CA THR A 256 -3.75 -10.90 -23.49
C THR A 256 -3.70 -9.55 -22.80
N PRO A 257 -3.05 -9.44 -21.62
CA PRO A 257 -2.91 -8.15 -20.94
C PRO A 257 -2.27 -7.14 -21.88
N GLN A 258 -2.82 -5.93 -21.94
CA GLN A 258 -2.19 -4.80 -22.64
C GLN A 258 -1.64 -3.84 -21.60
N TRP A 259 -0.46 -4.16 -21.07
CA TRP A 259 0.22 -3.29 -20.11
C TRP A 259 0.63 -1.98 -20.77
N SER A 260 0.37 -0.87 -20.07
CA SER A 260 0.95 0.43 -20.34
C SER A 260 2.14 0.64 -19.42
N THR A 261 3.26 1.15 -19.96
CA THR A 261 4.45 1.45 -19.16
C THR A 261 4.76 2.93 -19.15
N ILE A 262 5.19 3.42 -18.00
CA ILE A 262 5.88 4.70 -17.83
C ILE A 262 7.27 4.38 -17.32
N GLN A 263 8.29 5.07 -17.85
CA GLN A 263 9.70 4.81 -17.59
C GLN A 263 10.47 6.12 -17.43
N ASP A 264 11.49 6.13 -16.59
CA ASP A 264 12.45 7.23 -16.49
C ASP A 264 13.72 6.91 -17.29
N THR A 265 13.60 7.02 -18.61
CA THR A 265 14.72 6.74 -19.53
C THR A 265 15.89 7.72 -19.39
N ALA A 266 15.68 8.89 -18.78
CA ALA A 266 16.74 9.87 -18.55
C ALA A 266 17.71 9.36 -17.47
N ASP A 267 17.16 8.74 -16.42
CA ASP A 267 17.93 8.11 -15.34
C ASP A 267 18.26 6.64 -15.62
N GLY A 268 17.82 6.10 -16.76
CA GLY A 268 18.08 4.72 -17.18
C GLY A 268 17.15 3.68 -16.55
N ILE A 269 16.10 4.14 -15.88
CA ILE A 269 15.17 3.33 -15.10
C ILE A 269 14.01 2.90 -15.98
N THR A 270 13.76 1.60 -16.05
CA THR A 270 12.77 1.03 -16.98
C THR A 270 11.95 -0.07 -16.34
N THR A 271 10.66 -0.10 -16.62
CA THR A 271 9.79 -1.27 -16.42
C THR A 271 9.58 -2.02 -17.73
N THR A 272 9.91 -3.30 -17.76
CA THR A 272 9.69 -4.21 -18.90
C THR A 272 8.80 -5.39 -18.49
N PHE A 273 8.11 -5.99 -19.46
CA PHE A 273 7.31 -7.19 -19.28
C PHE A 273 7.92 -8.31 -20.11
N GLU A 274 8.70 -9.17 -19.46
CA GLU A 274 9.39 -10.30 -20.09
C GLU A 274 8.39 -11.38 -20.50
N VAL A 275 7.41 -11.65 -19.63
CA VAL A 275 6.28 -12.54 -19.91
C VAL A 275 4.99 -11.77 -19.66
N ASN A 276 4.28 -11.47 -20.74
CA ASN A 276 3.02 -10.72 -20.66
C ASN A 276 1.83 -11.66 -20.44
N ALA A 277 1.60 -12.05 -19.18
CA ALA A 277 0.51 -12.93 -18.78
C ALA A 277 -0.02 -12.60 -17.36
N PHE A 278 -1.23 -13.07 -17.07
CA PHE A 278 -1.88 -13.00 -15.75
C PHE A 278 -2.18 -14.39 -15.16
N ASP A 279 -1.67 -15.46 -15.77
CA ASP A 279 -1.95 -16.84 -15.38
C ASP A 279 -0.95 -17.39 -14.36
N GLY A 280 -0.20 -16.51 -13.69
CA GLY A 280 0.87 -16.89 -12.77
C GLY A 280 2.18 -17.23 -13.48
N THR A 281 2.28 -17.02 -14.79
CA THR A 281 3.56 -17.11 -15.51
C THR A 281 4.13 -15.74 -15.89
N GLY A 282 3.37 -14.67 -15.63
CA GLY A 282 3.77 -13.32 -15.98
C GLY A 282 4.99 -12.85 -15.21
N GLU A 283 5.85 -12.08 -15.88
CA GLU A 283 7.07 -11.52 -15.34
C GLU A 283 7.22 -10.07 -15.80
N ALA A 284 7.49 -9.18 -14.84
CA ALA A 284 7.80 -7.79 -15.09
C ALA A 284 9.04 -7.35 -14.31
N THR A 285 9.97 -6.68 -14.96
CA THR A 285 11.23 -6.26 -14.33
C THR A 285 11.33 -4.75 -14.28
N ILE A 286 11.61 -4.23 -13.09
CA ILE A 286 12.10 -2.86 -12.87
C ILE A 286 13.63 -2.92 -12.84
N LYS A 287 14.25 -2.21 -13.78
CA LYS A 287 15.69 -1.98 -13.80
C LYS A 287 15.98 -0.55 -13.34
N TYR A 288 16.90 -0.41 -12.39
CA TYR A 288 17.38 0.87 -11.85
C TYR A 288 18.58 1.41 -12.64
#